data_AF-A8B984-F1
#
_entry.id   AF-A8B984-F1
#
_cell.length_a   1.000
_cell.length_b   1.000
_cell.length_c   1.000
_cell.angle_alpha   90.00
_cell.angle_beta   90.00
_cell.angle_gamma   90.00
#
_symmetry.space_group_name_H-M   'P 1'
#
loop_
_entity.id
_entity.type
_entity.pdbx_description
1 polymer ?
#
loop_
_entity_poly.entity_id
_entity_poly.type
_entity_poly.pdbx_seq_one_letter_code
_entity_poly.pdbx_strand_id
1 'polypeptide(L)' 'MTDYITGVEYEDAEIQEYISEQNMIHYLNEGAIALAKERPVKPLLWLGQWFLSNNRKKPLLQAPDAQPNK' A
#
# COMPACT_ATOMS: atom_id res chain seq x y z
N MET A 1 21.71 -8.74 -3.86
CA MET A 1 22.30 -7.97 -2.75
C MET A 1 21.54 -8.41 -1.52
N THR A 2 22.17 -9.04 -0.52
CA THR A 2 21.43 -9.78 0.52
C THR A 2 20.57 -8.83 1.37
N ASP A 3 19.25 -9.03 1.36
CA ASP A 3 18.32 -8.27 2.19
C ASP A 3 18.27 -8.89 3.60
N TYR A 4 18.84 -8.17 4.57
CA TYR A 4 19.08 -8.64 5.94
C TYR A 4 17.81 -8.82 6.79
N ILE A 5 16.63 -8.54 6.23
CA ILE A 5 15.36 -8.54 6.98
C ILE A 5 14.69 -9.92 7.00
N THR A 6 14.92 -10.78 5.99
CA THR A 6 14.20 -12.06 5.87
C THR A 6 15.10 -13.29 5.75
N GLY A 7 16.39 -13.12 5.43
CA GLY A 7 17.32 -14.25 5.27
C GLY A 7 17.00 -15.17 4.08
N VAL A 8 16.07 -14.77 3.21
CA VAL A 8 15.71 -15.50 1.99
C VAL A 8 16.32 -14.75 0.81
N GLU A 9 17.23 -15.41 0.08
CA GLU A 9 17.73 -14.92 -1.21
C GLU A 9 16.67 -15.23 -2.27
N TYR A 10 15.84 -14.24 -2.58
CA TYR A 10 15.02 -14.28 -3.78
C TYR A 10 15.91 -13.92 -4.97
N GLU A 11 15.79 -14.61 -6.11
CA GLU A 11 16.40 -14.13 -7.35
C GLU A 11 15.72 -12.80 -7.71
N ASP A 12 16.40 -11.71 -7.34
CA ASP A 12 15.89 -10.35 -7.14
C ASP A 12 15.05 -9.77 -8.30
N ALA A 13 15.13 -10.31 -9.53
CA ALA A 13 14.52 -9.70 -10.70
C ALA A 13 12.99 -9.64 -10.64
N GLU A 14 12.30 -10.73 -10.27
CA GLU A 14 10.82 -10.77 -10.26
C GLU A 14 10.22 -9.88 -9.17
N ILE A 15 10.87 -9.81 -7.99
CA ILE A 15 10.43 -8.94 -6.90
C ILE A 15 10.65 -7.48 -7.27
N GLN A 16 11.80 -7.15 -7.86
CA GLN A 16 12.09 -5.78 -8.30
C GLN A 16 11.16 -5.37 -9.46
N GLU A 17 10.85 -6.28 -10.37
CA GLU A 17 9.88 -6.08 -11.43
C GLU A 17 8.49 -5.81 -10.84
N TYR A 18 8.01 -6.65 -9.93
CA TYR A 18 6.72 -6.43 -9.27
C TYR A 18 6.67 -5.08 -8.51
N ILE A 19 7.70 -4.75 -7.72
CA ILE A 19 7.79 -3.47 -7.02
C ILE A 19 7.70 -2.29 -8.00
N SER A 20 8.36 -2.42 -9.15
CA SER A 20 8.39 -1.41 -10.21
C SER A 20 7.04 -1.29 -10.93
N GLU A 21 6.48 -2.40 -11.41
CA GLU A 21 5.19 -2.47 -12.10
C GLU A 21 4.04 -1.92 -11.26
N GLN A 22 4.07 -2.22 -9.96
CA GLN A 22 3.04 -1.77 -9.02
C GLN A 22 3.28 -0.31 -8.55
N ASN A 23 4.36 0.34 -8.98
CA ASN A 23 4.79 1.68 -8.52
C ASN A 23 4.87 1.78 -6.99
N MET A 24 5.23 0.68 -6.30
CA MET A 24 5.15 0.59 -4.84
C MET A 24 6.04 1.63 -4.15
N ILE A 25 7.26 1.84 -4.66
CA ILE A 25 8.19 2.83 -4.09
C ILE A 25 7.60 4.24 -4.11
N HIS A 26 6.93 4.62 -5.21
CA HIS A 26 6.30 5.94 -5.32
C HIS A 26 5.22 6.13 -4.25
N TYR A 27 4.31 5.15 -4.09
CA TYR A 27 3.26 5.23 -3.07
C TYR A 27 3.82 5.23 -1.65
N LEU A 28 4.81 4.38 -1.37
CA LEU A 28 5.47 4.35 -0.06
C LEU A 28 6.11 5.71 0.27
N ASN A 29 6.74 6.36 -0.70
CA ASN A 29 7.33 7.69 -0.54
C ASN A 29 6.26 8.76 -0.28
N GLU A 30 5.15 8.77 -1.03
CA GLU A 30 4.03 9.70 -0.78
C GLU A 30 3.46 9.53 0.64
N GLY A 31 3.24 8.28 1.06
CA GLY A 31 2.76 7.97 2.40
C GLY A 31 3.73 8.40 3.50
N ALA A 32 5.04 8.18 3.31
CA ALA A 32 6.06 8.62 4.25
C ALA A 32 6.12 10.16 4.38
N ILE A 33 6.00 10.88 3.26
CA ILE A 33 5.93 12.35 3.26
C ILE A 33 4.69 12.83 3.99
N ALA A 34 3.53 12.22 3.73
CA ALA A 34 2.28 12.57 4.40
C ALA A 34 2.35 12.30 5.91
N LEU A 35 2.95 11.17 6.30
CA LEU A 35 3.18 10.81 7.70
C LEU A 35 4.08 11.83 8.42
N ALA A 36 5.17 12.26 7.78
CA ALA A 36 6.10 13.24 8.34
C ALA A 36 5.47 14.63 8.53
N LYS A 37 4.48 14.97 7.68
CA LYS A 37 3.68 16.21 7.80
C LYS A 37 2.69 16.13 8.95
N GLU A 38 1.95 15.02 9.06
CA GLU A 38 0.86 14.87 10.03
C GLU A 38 1.37 14.58 11.45
N ARG A 39 2.50 13.86 11.58
CA ARG A 39 3.12 13.47 12.87
C ARG A 39 2.13 12.84 13.87
N PRO A 40 1.34 11.84 13.45
CA PRO A 40 0.32 11.23 14.31
C PRO A 40 0.97 10.45 15.46
N VAL A 41 0.26 10.37 16.59
CA VAL A 41 0.71 9.62 17.79
C VAL A 41 0.93 8.13 17.49
N LYS A 42 0.21 7.57 16.50
CA LYS A 42 0.34 6.18 16.04
C LYS A 42 0.73 6.12 14.56
N PRO A 43 2.03 6.28 14.22
CA PRO A 43 2.50 6.41 12.84
C PRO A 43 2.11 5.27 11.91
N LEU A 44 2.30 4.02 12.34
CA LEU A 44 2.04 2.85 11.50
C LEU A 44 0.54 2.65 11.25
N LEU A 45 -0.29 2.86 12.27
CA LEU A 45 -1.74 2.74 12.13
C LEU A 45 -2.27 3.80 11.15
N TRP A 46 -1.83 5.05 11.33
CA TRP A 46 -2.21 6.14 10.45
C TRP A 46 -1.75 5.90 9.02
N LEU A 47 -0.50 5.47 8.82
CA LEU A 47 0.03 5.19 7.49
C LEU A 47 -0.73 4.05 6.80
N GLY A 48 -1.10 2.99 7.53
CA GLY A 48 -1.94 1.91 6.99
C GLY A 48 -3.32 2.42 6.53
N GLN A 49 -3.97 3.28 7.33
CA GLN A 49 -5.22 3.93 6.96
C GLN A 49 -5.06 4.86 5.75
N TRP A 50 -3.93 5.58 5.69
CA TRP A 50 -3.58 6.46 4.59
C TRP A 50 -3.45 5.66 3.28
N PHE A 51 -2.72 4.54 3.29
CA PHE A 51 -2.59 3.68 2.12
C PHE A 51 -3.94 3.15 1.66
N LEU A 52 -4.80 2.71 2.58
CA LEU A 52 -6.14 2.25 2.23
C LEU A 52 -6.98 3.37 1.60
N SER A 53 -6.84 4.61 2.07
CA SER A 53 -7.63 5.74 1.56
C SER A 53 -7.11 6.28 0.23
N ASN A 54 -5.80 6.13 -0.04
CA ASN A 54 -5.13 6.65 -1.24
C ASN A 54 -4.79 5.55 -2.27
N ASN A 55 -5.32 4.34 -2.09
CA ASN A 55 -5.09 3.24 -3.03
C ASN A 55 -5.87 3.47 -4.34
N ARG A 56 -5.16 3.86 -5.40
CA ARG A 56 -5.75 4.06 -6.74
C ARG A 56 -6.22 2.76 -7.42
N LYS A 57 -5.77 1.60 -6.95
CA LYS A 57 -6.17 0.27 -7.45
C LYS A 57 -7.29 -0.36 -6.64
N LYS A 58 -7.88 0.36 -5.66
CA LYS A 58 -9.02 -0.19 -4.92
C LYS A 58 -10.16 -0.49 -5.90
N PRO A 59 -10.63 -1.74 -5.99
CA PRO A 59 -11.87 -2.00 -6.69
C PRO A 59 -12.97 -1.23 -5.96
N LEU A 60 -13.77 -0.48 -6.73
CA LEU A 60 -15.00 0.09 -6.20
C LEU A 60 -15.87 -1.11 -5.81
N LEU A 61 -16.04 -1.33 -4.50
CA LEU A 61 -17.05 -2.25 -4.01
C LEU A 61 -18.38 -1.70 -4.53
N GLN A 62 -18.91 -2.29 -5.60
CA GLN A 62 -20.30 -2.08 -5.96
C GLN A 62 -21.07 -2.52 -4.73
N ALA A 63 -21.72 -1.56 -4.06
CA ALA A 63 -22.64 -1.88 -2.99
C ALA A 63 -23.63 -2.90 -3.59
N PRO A 64 -23.88 -4.05 -2.94
CA PRO A 64 -24.88 -4.97 -3.44
C PRO A 64 -26.17 -4.17 -3.59
N ASP A 65 -26.70 -4.13 -4.82
CA ASP A 65 -27.93 -3.42 -5.14
C ASP A 65 -28.95 -3.75 -4.05
N ALA A 66 -29.43 -2.71 -3.35
CA ALA A 66 -30.52 -2.84 -2.40
C ALA A 66 -31.70 -3.43 -3.19
N GLN A 67 -31.91 -4.74 -3.08
CA GLN A 67 -33.03 -5.40 -3.71
C GLN A 67 -34.31 -4.70 -3.23
N PRO A 68 -35.17 -4.21 -4.15
CA PRO A 68 -36.45 -3.67 -3.75
C PRO A 68 -37.27 -4.83 -3.17
N ASN A 69 -37.59 -4.75 -1.88
CA ASN A 69 -38.59 -5.60 -1.26
C ASN A 69 -39.86 -5.56 -2.11
N LYS A 70 -40.26 -6.71 -2.66
CA LYS A 70 -41.59 -6.94 -3.21
C LYS A 70 -42.53 -7.38 -2.09
#